data_AF-A0A1A8MGL7-F1
#
_entry.id   AF-A0A1A8MGL7-F1
#
_cell.length_a   1.000
_cell.length_b   1.000
_cell.length_c   1.000
_cell.angle_alpha   90.00
_cell.angle_beta   90.00
_cell.angle_gamma   90.00
#
_symmetry.space_group_name_H-M   'P 1'
#
loop_
_entity.id
_entity.type
_entity.pdbx_description
1 polymer ?
#
loop_
_entity_poly.entity_id
_entity_poly.type
_entity_poly.pdbx_seq_one_letter_code
_entity_poly.pdbx_strand_id
1 'polypeptide(L)'
;MWDNQAWSYLHGDINKSEPPFLAQDFIHAVQPGAKIIIMLRDPVERLYSDYLYFTMVNKSSEDFHQKVIESVHLFQRCLSDRSLRSCVYNTNLYNTMPVRLTLGMYFVFLLDWLAVFHKDQILVLRLEDYAANLKETIKNVFDFLDVGPLSADTEAALTKRPMSNTRRTQDKNLGPMLPTTRNLLSRFYQPFNHELASVLDSKAFLWGYS
;
A
#
# COMPACT_ATOMS: atom_id res chain seq x y z
N MET A 1 -2.10 0.75 11.85
CA MET A 1 -1.86 1.34 10.52
C MET A 1 -0.44 0.95 10.13
N TRP A 2 -0.23 0.36 8.96
CA TRP A 2 1.04 -0.29 8.56
C TRP A 2 2.11 0.71 8.07
N ASP A 3 1.74 1.97 7.93
CA ASP A 3 2.62 3.04 7.44
C ASP A 3 3.59 3.59 8.49
N ASN A 4 3.38 3.22 9.77
CA ASN A 4 4.20 3.57 10.93
C ASN A 4 4.51 5.08 11.04
N GLN A 5 3.71 5.96 10.43
CA GLN A 5 4.03 7.40 10.32
C GLN A 5 4.09 8.13 11.66
N ALA A 6 3.53 7.54 12.71
CA ALA A 6 3.55 8.07 14.07
C ALA A 6 4.81 7.70 14.88
N TRP A 7 5.75 6.94 14.32
CA TRP A 7 6.92 6.45 15.06
C TRP A 7 7.76 7.58 15.68
N SER A 8 7.88 8.71 14.97
CA SER A 8 8.65 9.89 15.43
C SER A 8 8.04 10.53 16.68
N TYR A 9 6.71 10.45 16.86
CA TYR A 9 6.04 10.92 18.07
C TYR A 9 6.23 9.97 19.26
N LEU A 10 6.38 8.66 19.00
CA LEU A 10 6.54 7.63 20.02
C LEU A 10 7.98 7.52 20.54
N HIS A 11 8.95 7.89 19.71
CA HIS A 11 10.37 7.73 19.98
C HIS A 11 11.12 9.07 20.00
N GLY A 12 10.51 10.11 20.59
CA GLY A 12 10.97 11.51 20.54
C GLY A 12 12.48 11.72 20.68
N ASP A 13 13.00 12.73 19.94
CA ASP A 13 14.37 13.25 19.94
C ASP A 13 15.52 12.24 19.94
N ILE A 14 15.28 11.03 19.42
CA ILE A 14 16.38 10.18 19.02
C ILE A 14 16.92 10.75 17.70
N ASN A 15 18.23 11.06 17.64
CA ASN A 15 18.98 11.41 16.42
C ASN A 15 19.01 10.28 15.36
N LYS A 16 17.95 9.46 15.26
CA LYS A 16 17.79 8.39 14.31
C LYS A 16 17.04 8.90 13.09
N SER A 17 17.60 8.64 11.92
CA SER A 17 16.98 8.93 10.63
C SER A 17 15.88 7.94 10.25
N GLU A 18 15.72 6.86 11.03
CA GLU A 18 14.86 5.72 10.73
C GLU A 18 14.23 5.12 12.01
N PRO A 19 13.02 4.54 11.92
CA PRO A 19 12.35 3.92 13.04
C PRO A 19 13.13 2.69 13.55
N PRO A 20 13.45 2.62 14.85
CA PRO A 20 14.10 1.46 15.45
C PRO A 20 13.14 0.31 15.72
N PHE A 21 11.86 0.61 15.91
CA PHE A 21 10.78 -0.34 16.13
C PHE A 21 9.55 0.12 15.34
N LEU A 22 8.77 -0.83 14.87
CA LEU A 22 7.61 -0.68 14.02
C LEU A 22 6.48 -1.57 14.54
N ALA A 23 5.27 -1.41 13.99
CA ALA A 23 4.08 -2.14 14.45
C ALA A 23 4.29 -3.66 14.51
N GLN A 24 5.00 -4.25 13.55
CA GLN A 24 5.26 -5.69 13.51
C GLN A 24 6.13 -6.18 14.69
N ASP A 25 7.05 -5.37 15.21
CA ASP A 25 7.87 -5.73 16.37
C ASP A 25 6.99 -5.91 17.61
N PHE A 26 6.07 -4.98 17.82
CA PHE A 26 5.11 -5.04 18.92
C PHE A 26 4.12 -6.20 18.77
N ILE A 27 3.63 -6.45 17.55
CA ILE A 27 2.74 -7.60 17.29
C ILE A 27 3.48 -8.90 17.57
N HIS A 28 4.70 -9.06 17.09
CA HIS A 28 5.48 -10.27 17.29
C HIS A 28 5.84 -10.47 18.76
N ALA A 29 6.15 -9.41 19.51
CA ALA A 29 6.41 -9.51 20.94
C ALA A 29 5.22 -10.05 21.76
N VAL A 30 3.98 -9.76 21.33
CA VAL A 30 2.76 -10.19 22.02
C VAL A 30 2.22 -11.51 21.47
N GLN A 31 2.27 -11.70 20.15
CA GLN A 31 1.77 -12.86 19.44
C GLN A 31 2.75 -13.25 18.31
N PRO A 32 3.84 -13.98 18.65
CA PRO A 32 4.83 -14.43 17.66
C PRO A 32 4.22 -15.30 16.55
N GLY A 33 3.18 -16.07 16.88
CA GLY A 33 2.48 -16.97 15.95
C GLY A 33 1.39 -16.29 15.12
N ALA A 34 1.33 -14.95 15.08
CA ALA A 34 0.32 -14.24 14.30
C ALA A 34 0.41 -14.61 12.81
N LYS A 35 -0.75 -14.77 12.17
CA LYS A 35 -0.87 -14.84 10.71
C LYS A 35 -1.22 -13.45 10.18
N ILE A 36 -0.42 -12.95 9.25
CA ILE A 36 -0.51 -11.59 8.71
C ILE A 36 -1.04 -11.66 7.28
N ILE A 37 -2.12 -10.93 7.00
CA ILE A 37 -2.67 -10.79 5.64
C ILE A 37 -2.46 -9.36 5.18
N ILE A 38 -1.77 -9.19 4.05
CA ILE A 38 -1.50 -7.90 3.42
C ILE A 38 -2.22 -7.87 2.07
N MET A 39 -3.07 -6.88 1.84
CA MET A 39 -3.73 -6.68 0.55
C MET A 39 -3.15 -5.44 -0.14
N LEU A 40 -2.51 -5.66 -1.28
CA LEU A 40 -1.89 -4.61 -2.10
C LEU A 40 -2.75 -4.32 -3.32
N ARG A 41 -2.57 -3.13 -3.88
CA ARG A 41 -3.22 -2.66 -5.12
C ARG A 41 -2.15 -1.97 -5.95
N ASP A 42 -2.32 -1.89 -7.28
CA ASP A 42 -1.50 -1.02 -8.12
C ASP A 42 -1.25 0.33 -7.43
N PRO A 43 0.01 0.68 -7.10
CA PRO A 43 0.31 1.88 -6.31
C PRO A 43 -0.08 3.17 -7.04
N VAL A 44 -0.16 3.15 -8.37
CA VAL A 44 -0.65 4.28 -9.19
C VAL A 44 -2.14 4.51 -8.92
N GLU A 45 -2.96 3.46 -9.10
CA GLU A 45 -4.39 3.50 -8.83
C GLU A 45 -4.73 3.72 -7.35
N ARG A 46 -3.90 3.16 -6.44
CA ARG A 46 -4.04 3.39 -5.01
C ARG A 46 -3.87 4.87 -4.70
N LEU A 47 -2.80 5.52 -5.17
CA LEU A 47 -2.54 6.94 -4.89
C LEU A 47 -3.66 7.84 -5.43
N TYR A 48 -4.19 7.54 -6.61
CA TYR A 48 -5.30 8.32 -7.14
C TYR A 48 -6.60 8.11 -6.38
N SER A 49 -6.92 6.86 -6.03
CA SER A 49 -8.07 6.55 -5.18
C SER A 49 -7.96 7.22 -3.81
N ASP A 50 -6.76 7.32 -3.28
CA ASP A 50 -6.42 7.98 -2.03
C ASP A 50 -6.64 9.50 -2.10
N TYR A 51 -6.12 10.16 -3.15
CA TYR A 51 -6.40 11.56 -3.44
C TYR A 51 -7.91 11.85 -3.54
N LEU A 52 -8.64 11.00 -4.27
CA LEU A 52 -10.09 11.12 -4.42
C LEU A 52 -10.82 10.92 -3.09
N TYR A 53 -10.35 10.06 -2.18
CA TYR A 53 -11.04 9.85 -0.92
C TYR A 53 -10.82 11.01 0.08
N PHE A 54 -9.59 11.51 0.18
CA PHE A 54 -9.18 12.43 1.25
C PHE A 54 -9.23 13.92 0.88
N THR A 55 -9.15 14.26 -0.41
CA THR A 55 -9.45 15.63 -0.84
C THR A 55 -10.97 15.84 -0.71
N MET A 56 -11.43 17.01 -0.27
CA MET A 56 -12.88 17.25 -0.09
C MET A 56 -13.45 18.27 -1.06
N VAL A 57 -12.63 19.21 -1.53
CA VAL A 57 -13.04 20.33 -2.39
C VAL A 57 -12.12 20.46 -3.59
N ASN A 58 -12.63 20.99 -4.70
CA ASN A 58 -11.87 21.35 -5.91
C ASN A 58 -10.98 20.23 -6.46
N LYS A 59 -11.47 18.99 -6.44
CA LYS A 59 -10.76 17.86 -7.05
C LYS A 59 -10.75 18.01 -8.56
N SER A 60 -9.60 17.80 -9.18
CA SER A 60 -9.50 17.56 -10.62
C SER A 60 -8.30 16.68 -10.94
N SER A 61 -8.27 16.16 -12.16
CA SER A 61 -7.15 15.40 -12.69
C SER A 61 -5.88 16.26 -12.82
N GLU A 62 -6.04 17.56 -13.06
CA GLU A 62 -4.96 18.56 -13.15
C GLU A 62 -4.41 18.90 -11.76
N ASP A 63 -5.27 19.11 -10.77
CA ASP A 63 -4.82 19.30 -9.37
C ASP A 63 -4.05 18.07 -8.88
N PHE A 64 -4.57 16.87 -9.12
CA PHE A 64 -3.86 15.65 -8.79
C PHE A 64 -2.48 15.57 -9.48
N HIS A 65 -2.39 15.94 -10.76
CA HIS A 65 -1.13 15.96 -11.49
C HIS A 65 -0.10 16.87 -10.82
N GLN A 66 -0.49 18.09 -10.46
CA GLN A 66 0.41 19.06 -9.85
C GLN A 66 0.92 18.58 -8.49
N LYS A 67 0.02 18.03 -7.66
CA LYS A 67 0.38 17.45 -6.36
C LYS A 67 1.32 16.24 -6.48
N VAL A 68 1.14 15.43 -7.52
CA VAL A 68 2.05 14.31 -7.81
C VAL A 68 3.45 14.83 -8.17
N ILE A 69 3.56 15.82 -9.05
CA ILE A 69 4.86 16.41 -9.41
C ILE A 69 5.58 16.93 -8.16
N GLU A 70 4.89 17.69 -7.34
CA GLU A 70 5.44 18.25 -6.10
C GLU A 70 5.91 17.13 -5.14
N SER A 71 5.09 16.11 -4.93
CA SER A 71 5.44 14.99 -4.04
C SER A 71 6.64 14.19 -4.57
N VAL A 72 6.72 13.96 -5.88
CA VAL A 72 7.87 13.28 -6.50
C VAL A 72 9.14 14.10 -6.31
N HIS A 73 9.08 15.41 -6.53
CA HIS A 73 10.22 16.30 -6.34
C HIS A 73 10.69 16.33 -4.87
N LEU A 74 9.75 16.45 -3.92
CA LEU A 74 10.06 16.39 -2.48
C LEU A 74 10.72 15.06 -2.09
N PHE A 75 10.23 13.94 -2.65
CA PHE A 75 10.81 12.62 -2.38
C PHE A 75 12.23 12.49 -2.95
N GLN A 76 12.43 12.92 -4.20
CA GLN A 76 13.75 12.90 -4.86
C GLN A 76 14.78 13.74 -4.11
N ARG A 77 14.38 14.91 -3.60
CA ARG A 77 15.22 15.74 -2.74
C ARG A 77 15.58 15.04 -1.43
N CYS A 78 14.68 14.25 -0.85
CA CYS A 78 15.04 13.47 0.33
C CYS A 78 16.10 12.42 0.00
N LEU A 79 15.95 11.72 -1.12
CA LEU A 79 16.86 10.65 -1.56
C LEU A 79 18.27 11.14 -1.94
N SER A 80 18.48 12.44 -2.17
CA SER A 80 19.84 12.95 -2.42
C SER A 80 20.74 12.87 -1.19
N ASP A 81 20.13 12.93 0.00
CA ASP A 81 20.87 13.09 1.27
C ASP A 81 20.64 11.92 2.24
N ARG A 82 19.64 11.07 1.98
CA ARG A 82 19.17 10.04 2.92
C ARG A 82 18.88 8.72 2.21
N SER A 83 18.85 7.64 2.99
CA SER A 83 18.45 6.31 2.51
C SER A 83 16.97 6.30 2.08
N LEU A 84 16.61 5.32 1.24
CA LEU A 84 15.22 5.08 0.85
C LEU A 84 14.31 4.87 2.05
N ARG A 85 14.71 4.00 2.98
CA ARG A 85 13.94 3.68 4.19
C ARG A 85 13.75 4.94 5.07
N SER A 86 14.78 5.76 5.23
CA SER A 86 14.68 7.05 5.94
C SER A 86 13.67 7.98 5.29
N CYS A 87 13.65 8.10 3.96
CA CYS A 87 12.67 8.95 3.27
C CYS A 87 11.24 8.42 3.34
N VAL A 88 11.05 7.10 3.24
CA VAL A 88 9.71 6.46 3.33
C VAL A 88 9.08 6.68 4.70
N TYR A 89 9.88 6.57 5.77
CA TYR A 89 9.43 6.78 7.15
C TYR A 89 9.59 8.22 7.65
N ASN A 90 9.96 9.17 6.82
CA ASN A 90 10.10 10.55 7.27
C ASN A 90 8.72 11.20 7.48
N THR A 91 8.28 11.29 8.74
CA THR A 91 6.97 11.87 9.11
C THR A 91 6.79 13.31 8.62
N ASN A 92 7.84 14.13 8.70
CA ASN A 92 7.78 15.53 8.25
C ASN A 92 7.59 15.61 6.73
N LEU A 93 8.34 14.79 5.98
CA LEU A 93 8.20 14.69 4.55
C LEU A 93 6.81 14.19 4.17
N TYR A 94 6.32 13.13 4.82
CA TYR A 94 4.98 12.58 4.61
C TYR A 94 3.87 13.62 4.84
N ASN A 95 3.97 14.41 5.91
CA ASN A 95 2.99 15.45 6.23
C ASN A 95 3.09 16.65 5.27
N THR A 96 4.27 16.91 4.71
CA THR A 96 4.49 18.00 3.74
C THR A 96 3.99 17.64 2.35
N MET A 97 4.04 16.35 1.98
CA MET A 97 3.61 15.92 0.65
C MET A 97 2.10 16.12 0.45
N PRO A 98 1.68 16.75 -0.65
CA PRO A 98 0.26 16.96 -0.93
C PRO A 98 -0.50 15.68 -1.31
N VAL A 99 0.20 14.59 -1.61
CA VAL A 99 -0.36 13.24 -1.76
C VAL A 99 0.54 12.20 -1.09
N ARG A 100 -0.04 11.11 -0.58
CA ARG A 100 0.69 10.06 0.15
C ARG A 100 1.45 9.11 -0.78
N LEU A 101 2.45 9.65 -1.46
CA LEU A 101 3.26 8.99 -2.48
C LEU A 101 4.04 7.79 -1.91
N THR A 102 4.66 7.94 -0.74
CA THR A 102 5.55 6.92 -0.16
C THR A 102 4.83 5.61 0.19
N LEU A 103 3.52 5.64 0.46
CA LEU A 103 2.74 4.44 0.76
C LEU A 103 2.64 3.45 -0.41
N GLY A 104 2.96 3.86 -1.64
CA GLY A 104 3.02 2.92 -2.77
C GLY A 104 4.29 2.07 -2.81
N MET A 105 5.29 2.34 -1.95
CA MET A 105 6.58 1.64 -1.92
C MET A 105 6.51 0.38 -1.06
N TYR A 106 5.59 -0.53 -1.40
CA TYR A 106 5.22 -1.66 -0.56
C TYR A 106 6.39 -2.54 -0.13
N PHE A 107 7.40 -2.70 -0.98
CA PHE A 107 8.55 -3.57 -0.68
C PHE A 107 9.32 -3.10 0.55
N VAL A 108 9.42 -1.78 0.81
CA VAL A 108 10.12 -1.25 1.99
C VAL A 108 9.45 -1.77 3.25
N PHE A 109 8.12 -1.64 3.31
CA PHE A 109 7.33 -2.12 4.44
C PHE A 109 7.36 -3.65 4.53
N LEU A 110 7.20 -4.35 3.41
CA LEU A 110 7.19 -5.81 3.38
C LEU A 110 8.51 -6.42 3.89
N LEU A 111 9.65 -5.81 3.54
CA LEU A 111 10.96 -6.25 4.06
C LEU A 111 11.03 -6.12 5.58
N ASP A 112 10.50 -5.02 6.14
CA ASP A 112 10.44 -4.85 7.60
C ASP A 112 9.51 -5.89 8.28
N TRP A 113 8.43 -6.32 7.62
CA TRP A 113 7.58 -7.41 8.11
C TRP A 113 8.27 -8.78 8.04
N LEU A 114 8.95 -9.08 6.92
CA LEU A 114 9.68 -10.33 6.71
C LEU A 114 10.93 -10.46 7.59
N ALA A 115 11.46 -9.34 8.10
CA ALA A 115 12.55 -9.35 9.08
C ALA A 115 12.10 -9.88 10.46
N VAL A 116 10.80 -9.89 10.74
CA VAL A 116 10.22 -10.24 12.04
C VAL A 116 9.38 -11.51 11.98
N PHE A 117 8.56 -11.67 10.95
CA PHE A 117 7.69 -12.85 10.76
C PHE A 117 8.23 -13.76 9.67
N HIS A 118 8.06 -15.07 9.86
CA HIS A 118 8.39 -16.03 8.80
C HIS A 118 7.50 -15.83 7.58
N LYS A 119 8.02 -16.13 6.38
CA LYS A 119 7.32 -15.95 5.10
C LYS A 119 5.99 -16.71 5.04
N ASP A 120 5.90 -17.88 5.66
CA ASP A 120 4.68 -18.70 5.77
C ASP A 120 3.62 -18.12 6.70
N GLN A 121 3.99 -17.15 7.56
CA GLN A 121 3.05 -16.37 8.37
C GLN A 121 2.52 -15.14 7.65
N ILE A 122 2.92 -14.87 6.41
CA ILE A 122 2.50 -13.69 5.65
C ILE A 122 1.84 -14.10 4.33
N LEU A 123 0.56 -13.77 4.19
CA LEU A 123 -0.17 -13.87 2.93
C LEU A 123 -0.27 -12.50 2.28
N VAL A 124 0.29 -12.36 1.08
CA VAL A 124 0.16 -11.13 0.27
C VAL A 124 -0.82 -11.35 -0.88
N LEU A 125 -1.88 -10.54 -0.91
CA LEU A 125 -2.96 -10.59 -1.89
C LEU A 125 -2.95 -9.34 -2.76
N ARG A 126 -3.44 -9.46 -4.00
CA ARG A 126 -3.76 -8.31 -4.85
C ARG A 126 -5.24 -8.00 -4.79
N LEU A 127 -5.58 -6.72 -4.69
CA LEU A 127 -6.94 -6.24 -4.73
C LEU A 127 -7.58 -6.52 -6.10
N GLU A 128 -6.79 -6.49 -7.17
CA GLU A 128 -7.24 -6.82 -8.52
C GLU A 128 -7.71 -8.27 -8.62
N ASP A 129 -7.00 -9.22 -8.00
CA ASP A 129 -7.39 -10.63 -7.96
C ASP A 129 -8.61 -10.87 -7.07
N TYR A 130 -8.66 -10.18 -5.92
CA TYR A 130 -9.84 -10.17 -5.06
C TYR A 130 -11.10 -9.72 -5.83
N ALA A 131 -10.97 -8.65 -6.62
CA ALA A 131 -12.08 -8.11 -7.41
C ALA A 131 -12.46 -9.01 -8.60
N ALA A 132 -11.49 -9.65 -9.24
CA ALA A 132 -11.71 -10.53 -10.39
C ALA A 132 -12.24 -11.91 -9.98
N ASN A 133 -11.75 -12.47 -8.88
CA ASN A 133 -12.13 -13.80 -8.38
C ASN A 133 -12.16 -13.82 -6.84
N LEU A 134 -13.26 -13.30 -6.31
CA LEU A 134 -13.54 -13.27 -4.88
C LEU A 134 -13.51 -14.66 -4.25
N LYS A 135 -14.11 -15.66 -4.92
CA LYS A 135 -14.20 -17.03 -4.41
C LYS A 135 -12.82 -17.62 -4.14
N GLU A 136 -11.94 -17.57 -5.14
CA GLU A 136 -10.58 -18.11 -5.02
C GLU A 136 -9.76 -17.35 -3.98
N THR A 137 -9.90 -16.03 -3.94
CA THR A 137 -9.19 -15.20 -2.96
C THR A 137 -9.60 -15.54 -1.52
N ILE A 138 -10.90 -15.71 -1.25
CA ILE A 138 -11.39 -16.09 0.08
C ILE A 138 -10.94 -17.52 0.42
N LYS A 139 -10.96 -18.44 -0.55
CA LYS A 139 -10.43 -19.79 -0.32
C LYS A 139 -8.95 -19.74 0.11
N ASN A 140 -8.11 -18.99 -0.60
CA ASN A 140 -6.70 -18.82 -0.23
C ASN A 140 -6.53 -18.24 1.19
N VAL A 141 -7.41 -17.32 1.60
CA VAL A 141 -7.42 -16.79 2.97
C VAL A 141 -7.79 -17.87 3.98
N PHE A 142 -8.78 -18.71 3.70
CA PHE A 142 -9.20 -19.79 4.60
C PHE A 142 -8.12 -20.85 4.75
N ASP A 143 -7.52 -21.27 3.63
CA ASP A 143 -6.40 -22.22 3.60
C ASP A 143 -5.20 -21.66 4.39
N PHE A 144 -4.87 -20.38 4.18
CA PHE A 144 -3.80 -19.71 4.93
C PHE A 144 -4.10 -19.62 6.43
N LEU A 145 -5.34 -19.31 6.81
CA LEU A 145 -5.74 -19.22 8.22
C LEU A 145 -5.88 -20.58 8.90
N ASP A 146 -5.96 -21.68 8.15
CA ASP A 146 -6.17 -23.05 8.65
C ASP A 146 -7.49 -23.18 9.44
N VAL A 147 -8.56 -22.61 8.90
CA VAL A 147 -9.91 -22.57 9.54
C VAL A 147 -10.91 -23.56 8.92
N GLY A 148 -10.41 -24.51 8.14
CA GLY A 148 -11.22 -25.47 7.38
C GLY A 148 -11.85 -24.88 6.12
N PRO A 149 -12.45 -25.72 5.26
CA PRO A 149 -13.01 -25.27 3.98
C PRO A 149 -14.29 -24.45 4.15
N LEU A 150 -14.55 -23.55 3.20
CA LEU A 150 -15.82 -22.83 3.11
C LEU A 150 -16.98 -23.80 2.81
N SER A 151 -18.05 -23.72 3.60
CA SER A 151 -19.32 -24.32 3.20
C SER A 151 -19.91 -23.57 2.00
N ALA A 152 -20.70 -24.25 1.17
CA ALA A 152 -21.36 -23.64 0.01
C ALA A 152 -22.24 -22.44 0.42
N ASP A 153 -22.91 -22.53 1.57
CA ASP A 153 -23.75 -21.45 2.09
C ASP A 153 -22.94 -20.23 2.52
N THR A 154 -21.80 -20.45 3.20
CA THR A 154 -20.89 -19.36 3.59
C THR A 154 -20.28 -18.69 2.37
N GLU A 155 -19.86 -19.46 1.36
CA GLU A 155 -19.32 -18.93 0.11
C GLU A 155 -20.37 -18.06 -0.62
N ALA A 156 -21.61 -18.55 -0.73
CA ALA A 156 -22.71 -17.80 -1.33
C ALA A 156 -23.05 -16.53 -0.54
N ALA A 157 -22.97 -16.57 0.80
CA ALA A 157 -23.21 -15.40 1.64
C ALA A 157 -22.11 -14.33 1.49
N LEU A 158 -20.85 -14.73 1.34
CA LEU A 158 -19.72 -13.79 1.17
C LEU A 158 -19.75 -13.12 -0.20
N THR A 159 -20.08 -13.87 -1.26
CA THR A 159 -20.11 -13.36 -2.64
C THR A 159 -21.27 -12.42 -2.92
N LYS A 160 -22.36 -12.49 -2.15
CA LYS A 160 -23.54 -11.62 -2.29
C LYS A 160 -23.44 -10.29 -1.52
N ARG A 161 -22.42 -10.11 -0.68
CA ARG A 161 -22.29 -8.88 0.11
C ARG A 161 -21.94 -7.70 -0.81
N PRO A 162 -22.62 -6.55 -0.66
CA PRO A 162 -22.28 -5.37 -1.43
C PRO A 162 -20.87 -4.89 -1.08
N MET A 163 -20.15 -4.41 -2.09
CA MET A 163 -18.85 -3.81 -1.89
C MET A 163 -18.98 -2.54 -1.03
N SER A 164 -18.25 -2.51 0.09
CA SER A 164 -18.12 -1.33 0.94
C SER A 164 -17.00 -0.41 0.43
N ASN A 165 -16.98 0.84 0.91
CA ASN A 165 -15.95 1.84 0.60
C ASN A 165 -15.73 2.09 -0.91
N THR A 166 -16.79 1.95 -1.71
CA THR A 166 -16.73 2.32 -3.13
C THR A 166 -16.61 3.84 -3.30
N ARG A 167 -16.00 4.28 -4.40
CA ARG A 167 -15.87 5.72 -4.71
C ARG A 167 -17.24 6.41 -4.67
N ARG A 168 -17.29 7.62 -4.11
CA ARG A 168 -18.49 8.45 -4.12
C ARG A 168 -18.87 8.76 -5.57
N THR A 169 -20.15 9.00 -5.85
CA THR A 169 -20.63 9.27 -7.22
C THR A 169 -19.88 10.43 -7.89
N GLN A 170 -19.65 11.52 -7.15
CA GLN A 170 -18.86 12.66 -7.64
C GLN A 170 -17.43 12.28 -8.05
N ASP A 171 -16.79 11.35 -7.31
CA ASP A 171 -15.41 10.92 -7.59
C ASP A 171 -15.37 9.96 -8.79
N LYS A 172 -16.47 9.24 -9.06
CA LYS A 172 -16.61 8.45 -10.30
C LYS A 172 -16.77 9.37 -11.52
N ASN A 173 -17.53 10.45 -11.38
CA ASN A 173 -17.79 11.40 -12.46
C ASN A 173 -16.55 12.21 -12.86
N LEU A 174 -15.60 12.41 -11.94
CA LEU A 174 -14.31 13.05 -12.24
C LEU A 174 -13.49 12.24 -13.27
N GLY A 175 -13.67 10.91 -13.29
CA GLY A 175 -13.04 10.04 -14.27
C GLY A 175 -11.59 9.66 -13.92
N PRO A 176 -10.83 9.14 -14.91
CA PRO A 176 -9.45 8.70 -14.70
C PRO A 176 -8.50 9.90 -14.51
N MET A 177 -7.34 9.64 -13.89
CA MET A 177 -6.24 10.62 -13.86
C MET A 177 -5.71 10.91 -15.27
N LEU A 178 -5.01 12.04 -15.45
CA LEU A 178 -4.37 12.35 -16.73
C LEU A 178 -3.39 11.24 -17.16
N PRO A 179 -3.31 10.91 -18.47
CA PRO A 179 -2.33 9.94 -18.97
C PRO A 179 -0.88 10.31 -18.61
N THR A 180 -0.55 11.59 -18.59
CA THR A 180 0.76 12.10 -18.18
C THR A 180 1.05 11.81 -16.71
N THR A 181 0.05 11.97 -15.82
CA THR A 181 0.15 11.59 -14.41
C THR A 181 0.37 10.10 -14.25
N ARG A 182 -0.41 9.27 -14.96
CA ARG A 182 -0.25 7.82 -14.93
C ARG A 182 1.16 7.43 -15.34
N ASN A 183 1.64 7.92 -16.48
CA ASN A 183 2.98 7.61 -16.98
C ASN A 183 4.09 8.05 -16.00
N LEU A 184 3.96 9.22 -15.39
CA LEU A 184 4.89 9.69 -14.35
C LEU A 184 4.92 8.74 -13.15
N LEU A 185 3.76 8.38 -12.60
CA LEU A 185 3.66 7.49 -11.45
C LEU A 185 4.11 6.06 -11.78
N SER A 186 3.77 5.55 -12.96
CA SER A 186 4.21 4.24 -13.44
C SER A 186 5.73 4.16 -13.49
N ARG A 187 6.40 5.18 -14.06
CA ARG A 187 7.88 5.26 -14.07
C ARG A 187 8.46 5.39 -12.66
N PHE A 188 7.81 6.19 -11.81
CA PHE A 188 8.24 6.40 -10.43
C PHE A 188 8.17 5.11 -9.59
N TYR A 189 7.07 4.35 -9.67
CA TYR A 189 6.89 3.13 -8.90
C TYR A 189 7.55 1.89 -9.52
N GLN A 190 7.90 1.94 -10.82
CA GLN A 190 8.51 0.81 -11.53
C GLN A 190 9.66 0.14 -10.75
N PRO A 191 10.72 0.83 -10.30
CA PRO A 191 11.82 0.17 -9.59
C PRO A 191 11.34 -0.53 -8.30
N PHE A 192 10.44 0.10 -7.55
CA PHE A 192 9.91 -0.46 -6.30
C PHE A 192 9.00 -1.67 -6.53
N ASN A 193 8.25 -1.68 -7.64
CA ASN A 193 7.43 -2.81 -8.04
C ASN A 193 8.30 -4.01 -8.49
N HIS A 194 9.46 -3.76 -9.10
CA HIS A 194 10.41 -4.83 -9.44
C HIS A 194 11.00 -5.46 -8.18
N GLU A 195 11.42 -4.66 -7.20
CA GLU A 195 11.87 -5.17 -5.90
C GLU A 195 10.78 -5.98 -5.20
N LEU A 196 9.53 -5.46 -5.17
CA LEU A 196 8.39 -6.18 -4.60
C LEU A 196 8.14 -7.52 -5.29
N ALA A 197 8.13 -7.53 -6.63
CA ALA A 197 7.93 -8.73 -7.43
C ALA A 197 9.04 -9.77 -7.19
N SER A 198 10.29 -9.31 -6.99
CA SER A 198 11.41 -10.16 -6.65
C SER A 198 11.27 -10.77 -5.25
N VAL A 199 10.93 -9.97 -4.24
CA VAL A 199 10.73 -10.42 -2.85
C VAL A 199 9.60 -11.45 -2.76
N LEU A 200 8.52 -11.23 -3.52
CA LEU A 200 7.34 -12.10 -3.54
C LEU A 200 7.45 -13.27 -4.53
N ASP A 201 8.50 -13.32 -5.35
CA ASP A 201 8.64 -14.25 -6.47
C ASP A 201 7.38 -14.29 -7.37
N SER A 202 6.87 -13.10 -7.73
CA SER A 202 5.64 -12.98 -8.49
C SER A 202 5.62 -11.74 -9.37
N LYS A 203 5.62 -11.97 -10.69
CA LYS A 203 5.50 -10.93 -11.73
C LYS A 203 4.16 -10.19 -11.68
N ALA A 204 3.17 -10.73 -10.96
CA ALA A 204 1.85 -10.14 -10.81
C ALA A 204 1.91 -8.74 -10.12
N PHE A 205 2.96 -8.49 -9.33
CA PHE A 205 3.20 -7.22 -8.64
C PHE A 205 4.00 -6.20 -9.47
N LEU A 206 4.26 -6.48 -10.76
CA LEU A 206 4.80 -5.46 -11.67
C LEU A 206 3.72 -4.47 -12.15
N TRP A 207 2.44 -4.85 -12.03
CA TRP A 207 1.24 -4.12 -12.45
C TRP A 207 1.18 -3.62 -13.91
N GLY A 208 2.13 -4.03 -14.77
CA GLY A 208 2.05 -3.95 -16.23
C GLY A 208 1.41 -2.66 -16.78
N TYR A 209 2.18 -1.58 -16.86
CA TYR A 209 1.68 -0.32 -17.40
C TYR A 209 1.81 -0.30 -18.93
N SER A 210 0.70 -0.50 -19.64
CA SER A 210 0.58 -0.29 -21.09
C SER A 210 0.29 1.17 -21.43
#